data_AF-A0AAV3QAL5-F1
#
_entry.id   AF-A0AAV3QAL5-F1
#
_cell.length_a   1.000
_cell.length_b   1.000
_cell.length_c   1.000
_cell.angle_alpha   90.00
_cell.angle_beta   90.00
_cell.angle_gamma   90.00
#
_symmetry.space_group_name_H-M   'P 1'
#
loop_
_entity.id
_entity.type
_entity.pdbx_description
1 polymer ?
#
loop_
_entity_poly.entity_id
_entity_poly.type
_entity_poly.pdbx_seq_one_letter_code
_entity_poly.pdbx_strand_id
1 'polypeptide(L)'
;MLTRTRWWVIPMVWLPAVGWCVRTSIAMNVRVPLVATCILTGILAWTLLEYSLHRFIFHIKATSYWACTFHYLIHGCHHKHPMDSLRLVFPPAATAILLPPLWGLTRLLAPEHISYALLGGGLLGYVMYDCTHYYIHHGKPSTGEFHHLKRYHMNHHFKIQDKGFGITSTFWDKVFGTLPPASNKKSN
;
A
#
# COMPACT_ATOMS: atom_id res chain seq x y z
N MET A 1 -6.12 10.94 19.70
CA MET A 1 -4.71 10.67 19.33
C MET A 1 -4.58 9.54 18.30
N LEU A 2 -5.28 8.41 18.45
CA LEU A 2 -5.13 7.22 17.57
C LEU A 2 -5.63 7.36 16.11
N THR A 3 -6.45 8.37 15.81
CA THR A 3 -7.03 8.60 14.47
C THR A 3 -6.29 9.66 13.64
N ARG A 4 -5.14 10.13 14.13
CA ARG A 4 -4.32 11.15 13.47
C ARG A 4 -2.89 10.63 13.36
N THR A 5 -2.46 10.31 12.14
CA THR A 5 -1.15 9.73 11.88
C THR A 5 -0.39 10.63 10.91
N ARG A 6 0.77 11.14 11.33
CA ARG A 6 1.68 11.87 10.43
C ARG A 6 2.39 10.88 9.52
N TRP A 7 2.64 11.26 8.27
CA TRP A 7 3.24 10.38 7.27
C TRP A 7 4.57 9.75 7.71
N TRP A 8 5.43 10.51 8.40
CA TRP A 8 6.75 10.04 8.83
C TRP A 8 6.70 8.98 9.94
N VAL A 9 5.53 8.78 10.58
CA VAL A 9 5.34 7.71 11.57
C VAL A 9 5.48 6.34 10.90
N ILE A 10 5.04 6.21 9.64
CA ILE A 10 5.10 4.95 8.88
C ILE A 10 6.54 4.44 8.74
N PRO A 11 7.47 5.19 8.10
CA PRO A 11 8.85 4.73 8.01
C PRO A 11 9.54 4.61 9.38
N MET A 12 9.23 5.50 10.33
CA MET A 12 9.83 5.47 11.67
C MET A 12 9.52 4.17 12.42
N VAL A 13 8.28 3.67 12.34
CA VAL A 13 7.86 2.43 13.02
C VAL A 13 8.28 1.19 12.24
N TRP A 14 8.10 1.20 10.91
CA TRP A 14 8.17 -0.03 10.13
C TRP A 14 9.55 -0.32 9.53
N LEU A 15 10.38 0.69 9.25
CA LEU A 15 11.75 0.42 8.77
C LEU A 15 12.61 -0.33 9.80
N PRO A 16 12.55 -0.05 11.12
CA PRO A 16 13.20 -0.88 12.12
C PRO A 16 12.70 -2.34 12.12
N ALA A 17 11.40 -2.57 11.91
CA ALA A 17 10.84 -3.92 11.80
C ALA A 17 11.34 -4.65 10.54
N VAL A 18 11.48 -3.94 9.41
CA VAL A 18 12.12 -4.47 8.20
C VAL A 18 13.59 -4.84 8.48
N GLY A 19 14.34 -3.95 9.14
CA GLY A 19 15.73 -4.20 9.53
C GLY A 19 15.88 -5.41 10.46
N TRP A 20 14.95 -5.58 11.40
CA TRP A 20 14.88 -6.76 12.26
C TRP A 20 14.64 -8.04 11.45
N CYS A 21 13.70 -8.03 10.50
CA CYS A 21 13.45 -9.18 9.62
C CYS A 21 14.71 -9.58 8.83
N VAL A 22 15.41 -8.61 8.24
CA VAL A 22 16.66 -8.84 7.50
C VAL A 22 17.75 -9.39 8.41
N ARG A 23 17.95 -8.79 9.58
CA ARG A 23 18.93 -9.26 10.58
C ARG A 23 18.64 -10.70 11.01
N THR A 24 17.37 -11.02 11.29
CA THR A 24 16.95 -12.37 11.69
C THR A 24 17.21 -13.38 10.59
N SER A 25 16.88 -13.09 9.32
CA SER A 25 17.21 -13.98 8.20
C SER A 25 18.71 -14.25 8.08
N ILE A 26 19.55 -13.23 8.24
CA ILE A 26 21.01 -13.41 8.20
C ILE A 26 21.49 -14.24 9.39
N ALA A 27 20.94 -14.00 10.60
CA ALA A 27 21.25 -14.78 11.79
C ALA A 27 20.81 -16.26 11.67
N MET A 28 19.80 -16.54 10.84
CA MET A 28 19.38 -17.89 10.46
C MET A 28 20.22 -18.50 9.33
N ASN A 29 21.38 -17.93 9.02
CA ASN A 29 22.31 -18.36 7.97
C ASN A 29 21.74 -18.33 6.54
N VAL A 30 20.73 -17.50 6.28
CA VAL A 30 20.27 -17.25 4.90
C VAL A 30 21.31 -16.40 4.18
N ARG A 31 21.77 -16.89 3.02
CA ARG A 31 22.76 -16.18 2.18
C ARG A 31 22.23 -14.80 1.78
N VAL A 32 23.07 -13.77 1.89
CA VAL A 32 22.70 -12.36 1.59
C VAL A 32 22.04 -12.18 0.21
N PRO A 33 22.51 -12.80 -0.90
CA PRO A 33 21.81 -12.70 -2.18
C PRO A 33 20.38 -13.27 -2.14
N LEU A 34 20.17 -14.35 -1.40
CA LEU A 34 18.83 -14.93 -1.24
C LEU A 34 17.93 -14.02 -0.39
N VAL A 35 18.46 -13.41 0.67
CA VAL A 35 17.73 -12.39 1.45
C VAL A 35 17.29 -11.24 0.55
N ALA A 36 18.20 -10.71 -0.29
CA ALA A 36 17.88 -9.63 -1.21
C ALA A 36 16.78 -10.03 -2.21
N THR A 37 16.87 -11.23 -2.80
CA THR A 37 15.82 -11.77 -3.67
C THR A 37 14.48 -11.90 -2.94
N CYS A 38 14.46 -12.42 -1.71
CA CYS A 38 13.24 -12.53 -0.92
C CYS A 38 12.63 -11.16 -0.58
N ILE A 39 13.46 -10.15 -0.28
CA ILE A 39 13.00 -8.78 -0.05
C ILE A 39 12.34 -8.23 -1.32
N LEU A 40 12.97 -8.38 -2.49
CA LEU A 40 12.41 -7.95 -3.78
C LEU A 40 11.09 -8.67 -4.09
N THR A 41 11.04 -9.99 -3.88
CA THR A 41 9.82 -10.78 -4.04
C THR A 41 8.71 -10.29 -3.12
N GLY A 42 9.03 -9.97 -1.85
CA GLY A 42 8.08 -9.41 -0.90
C GLY A 42 7.53 -8.05 -1.34
N ILE A 43 8.38 -7.16 -1.86
CA ILE A 43 7.96 -5.86 -2.43
C ILE A 43 7.02 -6.07 -3.62
N LEU A 44 7.36 -6.98 -4.53
CA LEU A 44 6.51 -7.28 -5.69
C LEU A 44 5.17 -7.89 -5.28
N ALA A 45 5.17 -8.83 -4.33
CA ALA A 45 3.96 -9.40 -3.75
C ALA A 45 3.09 -8.32 -3.08
N TRP A 46 3.71 -7.34 -2.40
CA TRP A 46 3.00 -6.19 -1.85
C TRP A 46 2.26 -5.41 -2.94
N THR A 47 2.85 -5.16 -4.11
CA THR A 47 2.14 -4.39 -5.17
C THR A 47 0.83 -5.06 -5.62
N LEU A 48 0.78 -6.41 -5.62
CA LEU A 48 -0.44 -7.15 -5.91
C LEU A 48 -1.43 -7.09 -4.75
N LEU A 49 -0.93 -7.18 -3.51
CA LEU A 49 -1.75 -7.05 -2.30
C LEU A 49 -2.36 -5.64 -2.21
N GLU A 50 -1.58 -4.60 -2.47
CA GLU A 50 -2.02 -3.20 -2.58
C GLU A 50 -3.20 -3.08 -3.53
N TYR A 51 -3.04 -3.55 -4.78
CA TYR A 51 -4.09 -3.51 -5.78
C TYR A 51 -5.35 -4.26 -5.31
N SER A 52 -5.16 -5.44 -4.74
CA SER A 52 -6.27 -6.30 -4.30
C SER A 52 -7.03 -5.70 -3.12
N LEU A 53 -6.32 -5.18 -2.12
CA LEU A 53 -6.92 -4.51 -0.96
C LEU A 53 -7.66 -3.25 -1.42
N HIS A 54 -7.02 -2.43 -2.25
CA HIS A 54 -7.64 -1.19 -2.71
C HIS A 54 -8.91 -1.47 -3.51
N ARG A 55 -8.88 -2.42 -4.44
CA ARG A 55 -10.04 -2.77 -5.28
C ARG A 55 -11.16 -3.46 -4.53
N PHE A 56 -10.86 -4.53 -3.79
CA PHE A 56 -11.89 -5.45 -3.29
C PHE A 56 -12.31 -5.15 -1.84
N ILE A 57 -11.44 -4.55 -1.03
CA ILE A 57 -11.71 -4.28 0.38
C ILE A 57 -12.00 -2.79 0.61
N PHE A 58 -11.13 -1.90 0.11
CA PHE A 58 -11.25 -0.47 0.34
C PHE A 58 -12.38 0.18 -0.46
N HIS A 59 -12.79 -0.41 -1.59
CA HIS A 59 -13.96 0.01 -2.39
C HIS A 59 -15.15 -0.95 -2.28
N ILE A 60 -15.24 -1.71 -1.17
CA ILE A 60 -16.39 -2.59 -0.93
C ILE A 60 -17.69 -1.78 -0.75
N LYS A 61 -18.77 -2.23 -1.38
CA LYS A 61 -20.11 -1.65 -1.18
C LYS A 61 -20.71 -2.14 0.14
N ALA A 62 -20.48 -1.39 1.21
CA ALA A 62 -21.05 -1.67 2.53
C ALA A 62 -22.49 -1.14 2.67
N THR A 63 -23.38 -1.90 3.32
CA THR A 63 -24.79 -1.54 3.51
C THR A 63 -25.25 -1.50 4.97
N SER A 64 -24.65 -2.31 5.85
CA SER A 64 -24.97 -2.30 7.29
C SER A 64 -24.18 -1.23 8.05
N TYR A 65 -24.69 -0.77 9.20
CA TYR A 65 -24.01 0.24 10.02
C TYR A 65 -22.55 -0.12 10.33
N TRP A 66 -22.31 -1.35 10.80
CA TRP A 66 -20.97 -1.80 11.16
C TRP A 66 -20.05 -1.97 9.94
N ALA A 67 -20.59 -2.45 8.82
CA ALA A 67 -19.81 -2.53 7.57
C ALA A 67 -19.43 -1.14 7.05
N CYS A 68 -20.38 -0.18 7.07
CA CYS A 68 -20.12 1.21 6.68
C CYS A 68 -19.10 1.87 7.61
N THR A 69 -19.16 1.59 8.91
CA THR A 69 -18.19 2.08 9.90
C THR A 69 -16.79 1.52 9.61
N PHE A 70 -16.68 0.21 9.39
CA PHE A 70 -15.43 -0.43 9.03
C PHE A 70 -14.85 0.16 7.73
N HIS A 71 -15.65 0.22 6.66
CA HIS A 71 -15.27 0.82 5.39
C HIS A 71 -14.81 2.28 5.55
N TYR A 72 -15.53 3.08 6.35
CA TYR A 72 -15.14 4.46 6.65
C TYR A 72 -13.77 4.54 7.33
N LEU A 73 -13.48 3.66 8.28
CA LEU A 73 -12.21 3.66 9.01
C LEU A 73 -11.02 3.24 8.15
N ILE A 74 -11.20 2.29 7.23
CA ILE A 74 -10.08 1.76 6.42
C ILE A 74 -9.79 2.60 5.17
N HIS A 75 -10.80 3.27 4.59
CA HIS A 75 -10.61 4.03 3.36
C HIS A 75 -11.64 5.14 3.11
N GLY A 76 -12.90 4.97 3.51
CA GLY A 76 -13.96 5.94 3.22
C GLY A 76 -13.70 7.34 3.80
N CYS A 77 -13.04 7.43 4.97
CA CYS A 77 -12.63 8.71 5.55
C CYS A 77 -11.66 9.46 4.63
N HIS A 78 -10.71 8.74 4.03
CA HIS A 78 -9.75 9.31 3.10
C HIS A 78 -10.44 9.83 1.82
N HIS A 79 -11.35 9.05 1.22
CA HIS A 79 -12.13 9.53 0.07
C HIS A 79 -13.00 10.75 0.36
N LYS A 80 -13.54 10.84 1.59
CA LYS A 80 -14.37 11.97 2.02
C LYS A 80 -13.54 13.22 2.31
N HIS A 81 -12.31 13.04 2.80
CA HIS A 81 -11.41 14.11 3.21
C HIS A 81 -9.98 13.91 2.63
N PRO A 82 -9.82 13.93 1.29
CA PRO A 82 -8.57 13.48 0.64
C PRO A 82 -7.35 14.34 0.99
N MET A 83 -7.57 15.62 1.34
CA MET A 83 -6.50 16.57 1.70
C MET A 83 -6.24 16.66 3.21
N ASP A 84 -6.86 15.80 4.03
CA ASP A 84 -6.52 15.70 5.45
C ASP A 84 -5.23 14.90 5.63
N SER A 85 -4.12 15.63 5.77
CA SER A 85 -2.79 15.07 5.95
C SER A 85 -2.59 14.15 7.17
N LEU A 86 -3.54 14.10 8.11
CA LEU A 86 -3.46 13.24 9.28
C LEU A 86 -4.33 11.98 9.16
N ARG A 87 -5.12 11.84 8.09
CA ARG A 87 -6.10 10.76 7.87
C ARG A 87 -5.94 10.09 6.50
N LEU A 88 -4.69 9.93 6.06
CA LEU A 88 -4.34 9.32 4.79
C LEU A 88 -3.60 8.00 4.98
N VAL A 89 -2.47 8.02 5.71
CA VAL A 89 -1.65 6.82 5.93
C VAL A 89 -2.32 5.89 6.94
N PHE A 90 -2.06 4.58 6.81
CA PHE A 90 -2.69 3.60 7.69
C PHE A 90 -2.09 3.68 9.11
N PRO A 91 -2.89 3.81 10.18
CA PRO A 91 -2.35 3.93 11.53
C PRO A 91 -1.51 2.69 11.92
N PRO A 92 -0.33 2.84 12.55
CA PRO A 92 0.52 1.69 12.88
C PRO A 92 -0.15 0.62 13.73
N ALA A 93 -1.04 1.01 14.65
CA ALA A 93 -1.81 0.05 15.44
C ALA A 93 -2.68 -0.87 14.56
N ALA A 94 -3.26 -0.32 13.48
CA ALA A 94 -4.05 -1.09 12.53
C ALA A 94 -3.18 -2.01 11.67
N THR A 95 -2.03 -1.52 11.18
CA THR A 95 -1.05 -2.37 10.47
C THR A 95 -0.53 -3.51 11.36
N ALA A 96 -0.29 -3.24 12.64
CA ALA A 96 0.20 -4.25 13.59
C ALA A 96 -0.79 -5.43 13.75
N ILE A 97 -2.10 -5.16 13.73
CA ILE A 97 -3.15 -6.20 13.75
C ILE A 97 -3.07 -7.12 12.52
N LEU A 98 -2.59 -6.61 11.39
CA LEU A 98 -2.44 -7.38 10.14
C LEU A 98 -1.14 -8.20 10.11
N LEU A 99 -0.18 -7.98 11.01
CA LEU A 99 1.09 -8.71 10.99
C LEU A 99 0.95 -10.21 11.26
N PRO A 100 0.20 -10.69 12.27
CA PRO A 100 0.05 -12.13 12.51
C PRO A 100 -0.48 -12.92 11.31
N PRO A 101 -1.57 -12.52 10.62
CA PRO A 101 -2.03 -13.25 9.44
C PRO A 101 -1.04 -13.15 8.26
N LEU A 102 -0.37 -12.01 8.07
CA LEU A 102 0.68 -11.89 7.04
C LEU A 102 1.89 -12.79 7.33
N TRP A 103 2.31 -12.87 8.60
CA TRP A 103 3.35 -13.78 9.04
C TRP A 103 2.96 -15.24 8.80
N GLY A 104 1.75 -15.63 9.21
CA GLY A 104 1.20 -16.96 8.94
C GLY A 104 1.21 -17.30 7.45
N LEU A 105 0.81 -16.36 6.60
CA LEU A 105 0.83 -16.53 5.15
C LEU A 105 2.26 -16.77 4.60
N THR A 106 3.26 -15.99 5.06
CA THR A 106 4.64 -16.18 4.61
C THR A 106 5.24 -17.53 5.02
N ARG A 107 4.81 -18.09 6.17
CA ARG A 107 5.23 -19.43 6.62
C ARG A 107 4.48 -20.56 5.92
N LEU A 108 3.25 -20.30 5.47
CA LEU A 108 2.47 -21.26 4.69
C LEU A 108 3.06 -21.42 3.28
N LEU A 109 3.49 -20.32 2.68
CA LEU A 109 3.94 -20.29 1.28
C LEU A 109 5.44 -20.56 1.10
N ALA A 110 6.24 -20.46 2.17
CA ALA A 110 7.69 -20.54 2.08
C ALA A 110 8.32 -21.20 3.32
N PRO A 111 9.51 -21.81 3.17
CA PRO A 111 10.27 -22.32 4.31
C PRO A 111 10.57 -21.23 5.35
N GLU A 112 10.52 -21.61 6.62
CA GLU A 112 10.64 -20.70 7.77
C GLU A 112 11.88 -19.79 7.70
N HIS A 113 13.02 -20.31 7.23
CA HIS A 113 14.26 -19.56 7.15
C HIS A 113 14.17 -18.33 6.22
N ILE A 114 13.34 -18.37 5.15
CA ILE A 114 13.12 -17.22 4.26
C ILE A 114 11.86 -16.41 4.55
N SER A 115 10.96 -16.90 5.41
CA SER A 115 9.70 -16.21 5.74
C SER A 115 9.94 -14.81 6.32
N TYR A 116 10.98 -14.63 7.15
CA TYR A 116 11.36 -13.31 7.67
C TYR A 116 11.73 -12.32 6.56
N ALA A 117 12.57 -12.73 5.61
CA ALA A 117 12.96 -11.88 4.49
C ALA A 117 11.77 -11.53 3.58
N LEU A 118 10.85 -12.49 3.35
CA LEU A 118 9.62 -12.24 2.60
C LEU A 118 8.69 -11.24 3.32
N LEU A 119 8.48 -11.42 4.63
CA LEU A 119 7.69 -10.50 5.46
C LEU A 119 8.33 -9.10 5.47
N GLY A 120 9.65 -9.02 5.64
CA GLY A 120 10.41 -7.78 5.59
C GLY A 120 10.26 -7.07 4.25
N GLY A 121 10.26 -7.80 3.14
CA GLY A 121 10.04 -7.26 1.80
C GLY A 121 8.62 -6.72 1.63
N GLY A 122 7.62 -7.48 2.09
CA GLY A 122 6.23 -7.03 2.09
C GLY A 122 6.02 -5.75 2.91
N LEU A 123 6.62 -5.68 4.11
CA LEU A 123 6.58 -4.49 4.96
C LEU A 123 7.29 -3.29 4.32
N LEU A 124 8.42 -3.51 3.66
CA LEU A 124 9.11 -2.45 2.92
C LEU A 124 8.25 -1.94 1.75
N GLY A 125 7.60 -2.84 1.01
CA GLY A 125 6.63 -2.49 -0.01
C GLY A 125 5.48 -1.64 0.54
N TYR A 126 4.95 -2.01 1.71
CA TYR A 126 3.93 -1.23 2.42
C TYR A 126 4.40 0.18 2.79
N VAL A 127 5.61 0.33 3.33
CA VAL A 127 6.18 1.65 3.66
C VAL A 127 6.32 2.50 2.40
N MET A 128 6.80 1.92 1.29
CA MET A 128 6.91 2.60 0.00
C MET A 128 5.54 3.05 -0.51
N TYR A 129 4.52 2.20 -0.37
CA TYR A 129 3.14 2.50 -0.71
C TYR A 129 2.58 3.68 0.07
N ASP A 130 2.60 3.65 1.41
CA ASP A 130 1.98 4.69 2.22
C ASP A 130 2.71 6.04 2.05
N CYS A 131 4.04 6.02 1.92
CA CYS A 131 4.83 7.22 1.62
C CYS A 131 4.51 7.77 0.22
N THR A 132 4.40 6.91 -0.79
CA THR A 132 4.04 7.31 -2.16
C THR A 132 2.63 7.91 -2.18
N HIS A 133 1.67 7.24 -1.54
CA HIS A 133 0.29 7.69 -1.43
C HIS A 133 0.21 9.07 -0.80
N TYR A 134 0.92 9.28 0.31
CA TYR A 134 0.96 10.57 0.96
C TYR A 134 1.56 11.66 0.06
N TYR A 135 2.68 11.33 -0.61
CA TYR A 135 3.38 12.27 -1.48
C TYR A 135 2.55 12.67 -2.70
N ILE A 136 1.80 11.74 -3.32
CA ILE A 136 0.97 12.09 -4.48
C ILE A 136 -0.23 12.97 -4.10
N HIS A 137 -0.74 12.91 -2.87
CA HIS A 137 -1.73 13.88 -2.38
C HIS A 137 -1.13 15.25 -2.07
N HIS A 138 -0.05 15.29 -1.27
CA HIS A 138 0.43 16.53 -0.64
C HIS A 138 1.66 17.16 -1.32
N GLY A 139 2.42 16.38 -2.07
CA GLY A 139 3.57 16.85 -2.85
C GLY A 139 3.15 17.60 -4.12
N LYS A 140 4.13 18.27 -4.75
CA LYS A 140 3.95 19.01 -6.01
C LYS A 140 4.88 18.46 -7.11
N PRO A 141 4.82 17.16 -7.46
CA PRO A 141 5.60 16.65 -8.58
C PRO A 141 5.13 17.32 -9.87
N SER A 142 6.06 17.91 -10.64
CA SER A 142 5.76 18.64 -11.87
C SER A 142 6.07 17.83 -13.14
N THR A 143 6.94 16.82 -13.03
CA THR A 143 7.37 15.96 -14.16
C THR A 143 7.60 14.52 -13.70
N GLY A 144 7.77 13.60 -14.64
CA GLY A 144 8.10 12.20 -14.39
C GLY A 144 6.95 11.36 -13.82
N GLU A 145 7.31 10.19 -13.28
CA GLU A 145 6.35 9.15 -12.86
C GLU A 145 5.45 9.62 -11.71
N PHE A 146 5.98 10.31 -10.70
CA PHE A 146 5.15 10.81 -9.60
C PHE A 146 4.12 11.85 -10.04
N HIS A 147 4.41 12.65 -11.07
CA HIS A 147 3.41 13.56 -11.65
C HIS A 147 2.31 12.78 -12.37
N HIS A 148 2.67 11.71 -13.09
CA HIS A 148 1.71 10.81 -13.71
C HIS A 148 0.83 10.12 -12.66
N LEU A 149 1.43 9.48 -11.65
CA LEU A 149 0.73 8.80 -10.55
C LEU A 149 -0.18 9.76 -9.77
N LYS A 150 0.27 10.99 -9.51
CA LYS A 150 -0.58 12.03 -8.90
C LYS A 150 -1.81 12.29 -9.76
N ARG A 151 -1.67 12.61 -11.04
CA ARG A 151 -2.82 12.88 -11.92
C ARG A 151 -3.75 11.67 -12.01
N TYR A 152 -3.18 10.48 -12.15
CA TYR A 152 -3.89 9.22 -12.20
C TYR A 152 -4.73 9.00 -10.93
N HIS A 153 -4.12 9.17 -9.75
CA HIS A 153 -4.79 8.94 -8.47
C HIS A 153 -5.78 10.05 -8.10
N MET A 154 -5.53 11.30 -8.50
CA MET A 154 -6.53 12.36 -8.39
C MET A 154 -7.77 12.08 -9.27
N ASN A 155 -7.60 11.48 -10.45
CA ASN A 155 -8.76 11.05 -11.24
C ASN A 155 -9.54 9.94 -10.53
N HIS A 156 -8.86 9.02 -9.85
CA HIS A 156 -9.52 8.02 -9.00
C HIS A 156 -10.40 8.69 -7.94
N HIS A 157 -9.85 9.64 -7.16
CA HIS A 157 -10.64 10.35 -6.13
C HIS A 157 -11.81 11.17 -6.67
N PHE A 158 -11.58 11.94 -7.73
CA PHE A 158 -12.49 13.03 -8.12
C PHE A 158 -13.30 12.79 -9.39
N LYS A 159 -13.04 11.70 -10.14
CA LYS A 159 -13.73 11.43 -11.41
C LYS A 159 -14.29 10.03 -11.51
N ILE A 160 -13.45 9.01 -11.30
CA ILE A 160 -13.79 7.60 -11.59
C ILE A 160 -13.24 6.71 -10.47
N GLN A 161 -14.02 6.51 -9.42
CA GLN A 161 -13.60 5.78 -8.21
C GLN A 161 -13.59 4.25 -8.40
N ASP A 162 -14.24 3.71 -9.43
CA ASP A 162 -14.26 2.27 -9.75
C ASP A 162 -13.11 1.84 -10.69
N LYS A 163 -12.13 2.72 -10.91
CA LYS A 163 -10.92 2.50 -11.71
C LYS A 163 -9.71 3.11 -11.00
N GLY A 164 -8.52 2.64 -11.33
CA GLY A 164 -7.28 3.25 -10.89
C GLY A 164 -6.89 2.89 -9.46
N PHE A 165 -6.76 1.59 -9.17
CA PHE A 165 -6.54 1.07 -7.82
C PHE A 165 -5.06 0.97 -7.41
N GLY A 166 -4.13 0.91 -8.35
CA GLY A 166 -2.70 0.92 -8.05
C GLY A 166 -2.23 2.32 -7.64
N ILE A 167 -1.57 2.45 -6.50
CA ILE A 167 -1.01 3.70 -5.97
C ILE A 167 0.47 3.82 -6.30
N THR A 168 1.23 2.73 -6.13
CA THR A 168 2.67 2.69 -6.41
C THR A 168 2.99 2.56 -7.90
N SER A 169 2.08 1.97 -8.68
CA SER A 169 2.19 1.86 -10.13
C SER A 169 0.83 1.61 -10.79
N THR A 170 0.75 1.81 -12.10
CA THR A 170 -0.44 1.47 -12.91
C THR A 170 -0.44 0.04 -13.45
N PHE A 171 0.53 -0.79 -13.03
CA PHE A 171 0.77 -2.11 -13.64
C PHE A 171 -0.44 -3.05 -13.51
N TRP A 172 -0.94 -3.27 -12.30
CA TRP A 172 -2.05 -4.19 -12.06
C TRP A 172 -3.37 -3.69 -12.66
N ASP A 173 -3.56 -2.37 -12.75
CA ASP A 173 -4.70 -1.80 -13.47
C ASP A 173 -4.69 -2.08 -14.98
N LYS A 174 -3.50 -2.14 -15.59
CA LYS A 174 -3.36 -2.59 -16.98
C LYS A 174 -3.65 -4.08 -17.12
N VAL A 175 -3.07 -4.89 -16.23
CA VAL A 175 -3.25 -6.36 -16.24
C VAL A 175 -4.73 -6.76 -16.05
N PHE A 176 -5.44 -6.09 -15.15
CA PHE A 176 -6.82 -6.45 -14.79
C PHE A 176 -7.91 -5.54 -15.41
N GLY A 177 -7.55 -4.68 -16.38
CA GLY A 177 -8.52 -3.86 -17.11
C GLY A 177 -9.22 -2.77 -16.27
N THR A 178 -8.54 -2.26 -15.24
CA THR A 178 -9.04 -1.18 -14.37
C THR A 178 -8.30 0.15 -14.54
N LEU A 179 -7.50 0.30 -15.59
CA LEU A 179 -6.88 1.58 -15.94
C LEU A 179 -7.96 2.62 -16.29
N PRO A 180 -7.95 3.83 -15.69
CA PRO A 180 -8.86 4.89 -16.07
C PRO A 180 -8.63 5.29 -17.54
N PRO A 181 -9.70 5.56 -18.31
CA PRO A 181 -9.56 6.03 -19.69
C PRO A 181 -8.78 7.34 -19.72
N ALA A 182 -7.96 7.52 -20.75
CA ALA A 182 -7.33 8.81 -21.01
C ALA A 182 -8.45 9.86 -21.08
N SER A 183 -8.29 11.00 -20.40
CA SER A 183 -9.28 12.07 -20.53
C SER A 183 -9.32 12.47 -22.01
N ASN A 184 -10.44 12.20 -22.69
CA ASN A 184 -10.65 12.68 -24.04
C ASN A 184 -10.31 14.18 -24.04
N LYS A 185 -9.24 14.57 -24.72
CA LYS A 185 -9.13 15.95 -25.18
C LYS A 185 -10.38 16.11 -26.02
N LYS A 186 -11.33 16.94 -25.58
CA LYS A 186 -12.40 17.40 -26.47
C LYS A 186 -11.68 17.88 -27.72
N SER A 187 -11.93 17.20 -28.83
CA SER A 187 -11.70 17.76 -30.15
C SER A 187 -12.60 19.00 -30.19
N ASN A 188 -11.99 20.17 -30.00
CA ASN A 188 -12.60 21.41 -30.44
C ASN A 188 -12.56 21.43 -31.96
#